data_AF-A0AAP5Y275-F1
#
_entry.id   AF-A0AAP5Y275-F1
#
_cell.length_a   1.000
_cell.length_b   1.000
_cell.length_c   1.000
_cell.angle_alpha   90.00
_cell.angle_beta   90.00
_cell.angle_gamma   90.00
#
_symmetry.space_group_name_H-M   'P 1'
#
loop_
_entity.id
_entity.type
_entity.pdbx_description
1 polymer ?
#
loop_
_entity_poly.entity_id
_entity_poly.type
_entity_poly.pdbx_seq_one_letter_code
_entity_poly.pdbx_strand_id
1 'polypeptide(L)'
;MLKKICSPQIRFRQFESAWLTKEVGDLFLITRGENLTKKDFRTFVSGKYIYPVYSSQIENHGILGYYKEFLAENVITYTADGNAGIVNFRKGKFFATGHCGILTSKKYPENEFFAIGIGLQTKKWVSRSIVPSLKNEDMTKVELKFTPDIGEQGKISQLFETLENLANKLEEKINLLKNLKNDFSNKIFANLSSDFPSIRFKGFKSAWITDQVKNLFEISRGQTLTKNQIKTRPVQRERERERIHLPGLFLTNKKSRNIWLLQQIFGAKKNNFFNSRKSWVG
;
A
#
# COMPACT_ATOMS: atom_id res chain seq x y z
N MET A 1 13.37 -33.24 -14.62
CA MET A 1 12.80 -31.95 -15.08
C MET A 1 13.86 -30.87 -14.98
N LEU A 2 14.19 -30.20 -16.09
CA LEU A 2 15.13 -29.09 -16.11
C LEU A 2 14.53 -27.89 -15.35
N LYS A 3 15.13 -27.54 -14.21
CA LYS A 3 14.78 -26.33 -13.45
C LYS A 3 15.01 -25.13 -14.35
N LYS A 4 13.94 -24.39 -14.66
CA LYS A 4 14.04 -23.14 -15.43
C LYS A 4 14.66 -22.07 -14.51
N ILE A 5 15.98 -21.91 -14.62
CA ILE A 5 16.76 -20.89 -13.90
C ILE A 5 16.25 -19.52 -14.33
N CYS A 6 15.87 -18.68 -13.37
CA CYS A 6 15.44 -17.31 -13.62
C CYS A 6 16.29 -16.36 -12.75
N SER A 7 16.46 -15.13 -13.21
CA SER A 7 17.12 -14.05 -12.46
C SER A 7 16.26 -12.78 -12.54
N PRO A 8 16.12 -12.03 -11.44
CA PRO A 8 15.35 -10.78 -11.45
C PRO A 8 16.09 -9.70 -12.26
N GLN A 9 15.34 -8.75 -12.82
CA GLN A 9 15.93 -7.63 -13.58
C GLN A 9 16.75 -6.67 -12.71
N ILE A 10 16.41 -6.56 -11.43
CA ILE A 10 17.12 -5.76 -10.43
C ILE A 10 17.42 -6.70 -9.27
N ARG A 11 18.68 -6.72 -8.84
CA ARG A 11 19.19 -7.65 -7.82
C ARG A 11 20.25 -6.96 -6.97
N PHE A 12 20.29 -7.30 -5.68
CA PHE A 12 21.43 -6.89 -4.85
C PHE A 12 22.68 -7.61 -5.33
N ARG A 13 23.77 -6.86 -5.48
CA ARG A 13 25.02 -7.32 -6.11
C ARG A 13 25.67 -8.52 -5.42
N GLN A 14 25.44 -8.66 -4.13
CA GLN A 14 26.02 -9.72 -3.29
C GLN A 14 25.34 -11.09 -3.45
N PHE A 15 24.27 -11.21 -4.26
CA PHE A 15 23.58 -12.49 -4.46
C PHE A 15 23.64 -12.91 -5.93
N GLU A 16 24.02 -14.18 -6.12
CA GLU A 16 24.19 -14.78 -7.45
C GLU A 16 23.34 -16.05 -7.64
N SER A 17 22.86 -16.66 -6.55
CA SER A 17 22.05 -17.87 -6.52
C SER A 17 20.91 -17.90 -7.56
N ALA A 18 20.76 -19.00 -8.29
CA ALA A 18 19.67 -19.13 -9.26
C ALA A 18 18.30 -19.08 -8.57
N TRP A 19 17.34 -18.33 -9.12
CA TRP A 19 15.96 -18.45 -8.69
C TRP A 19 15.33 -19.69 -9.33
N LEU A 20 14.46 -20.34 -8.56
CA LEU A 20 13.70 -21.51 -8.93
C LEU A 20 12.25 -21.12 -9.23
N THR A 21 11.54 -21.99 -9.96
CA THR A 21 10.09 -21.89 -10.16
C THR A 21 9.43 -23.13 -9.57
N LYS A 22 8.38 -22.94 -8.76
CA LYS A 22 7.57 -24.01 -8.16
C LYS A 22 6.14 -23.56 -7.99
N GLU A 23 5.21 -24.50 -7.86
CA GLU A 23 3.85 -24.19 -7.44
C GLU A 23 3.79 -23.93 -5.93
N VAL A 24 2.87 -23.08 -5.48
CA VAL A 24 2.68 -22.78 -4.05
C VAL A 24 2.39 -24.05 -3.25
N GLY A 25 1.62 -24.99 -3.80
CA GLY A 25 1.31 -26.28 -3.17
C GLY A 25 2.55 -27.14 -2.91
N ASP A 26 3.64 -26.99 -3.68
CA ASP A 26 4.90 -27.69 -3.43
C ASP A 26 5.67 -27.11 -2.23
N LEU A 27 5.45 -25.82 -1.93
CA LEU A 27 6.22 -25.05 -0.95
C LEU A 27 5.47 -24.85 0.36
N PHE A 28 4.14 -24.81 0.32
CA PHE A 28 3.29 -24.47 1.44
C PHE A 28 2.19 -25.51 1.66
N LEU A 29 1.84 -25.74 2.92
CA LEU A 29 0.57 -26.34 3.31
C LEU A 29 -0.49 -25.23 3.33
N ILE A 30 -1.63 -25.49 2.70
CA ILE A 30 -2.73 -24.52 2.60
C ILE A 30 -3.89 -24.99 3.47
N THR A 31 -4.30 -24.14 4.42
CA THR A 31 -5.46 -24.36 5.28
C THR A 31 -6.40 -23.15 5.24
N ARG A 32 -7.59 -23.26 5.84
CA ARG A 32 -8.52 -22.14 6.01
C ARG A 32 -8.49 -21.66 7.46
N GLY A 33 -8.81 -20.38 7.65
CA GLY A 33 -9.13 -19.87 8.98
C GLY A 33 -10.46 -20.41 9.52
N GLU A 34 -10.83 -19.95 10.71
CA GLU A 34 -12.00 -20.44 11.44
C GLU A 34 -13.14 -19.40 11.51
N ASN A 35 -14.36 -19.82 11.79
CA ASN A 35 -15.48 -18.89 11.83
C ASN A 35 -15.48 -18.08 13.14
N LEU A 36 -15.65 -16.75 13.02
CA LEU A 36 -15.94 -15.86 14.13
C LEU A 36 -17.15 -14.99 13.82
N THR A 37 -17.97 -14.74 14.82
CA THR A 37 -19.09 -13.80 14.75
C THR A 37 -18.72 -12.48 15.41
N LYS A 38 -19.52 -11.42 15.16
CA LYS A 38 -19.31 -10.09 15.75
C LYS A 38 -19.34 -10.07 17.28
N LYS A 39 -19.94 -11.08 17.93
CA LYS A 39 -20.00 -11.18 19.39
C LYS A 39 -18.66 -11.64 19.98
N ASP A 40 -17.86 -12.35 19.18
CA ASP A 40 -16.69 -13.07 19.64
C ASP A 40 -15.47 -12.16 19.79
N PHE A 41 -15.36 -11.08 19.03
CA PHE A 41 -14.20 -10.18 19.04
C PHE A 41 -14.55 -8.75 19.47
N ARG A 42 -13.53 -7.92 19.65
CA ARG A 42 -13.64 -6.47 19.95
C ARG A 42 -12.94 -5.64 18.89
N THR A 43 -13.42 -4.44 18.60
CA THR A 43 -12.80 -3.58 17.58
C THR A 43 -11.49 -2.93 18.06
N PHE A 44 -11.24 -2.95 19.37
CA PHE A 44 -10.04 -2.46 20.02
C PHE A 44 -9.52 -3.48 21.03
N VAL A 45 -8.23 -3.38 21.36
CA VAL A 45 -7.59 -4.23 22.37
C VAL A 45 -8.26 -4.01 23.73
N SER A 46 -8.70 -5.09 24.39
CA SER A 46 -9.39 -4.98 25.68
C SER A 46 -9.26 -6.25 26.52
N GLY A 47 -8.62 -6.15 27.69
CA GLY A 47 -8.43 -7.28 28.59
C GLY A 47 -7.75 -8.45 27.88
N LYS A 48 -8.45 -9.58 27.75
CA LYS A 48 -7.97 -10.78 27.04
C LYS A 48 -7.99 -10.66 25.52
N TYR A 49 -8.72 -9.70 24.94
CA TYR A 49 -8.85 -9.50 23.49
C TYR A 49 -7.63 -8.76 22.95
N ILE A 50 -6.56 -9.48 22.68
CA ILE A 50 -5.25 -8.92 22.31
C ILE A 50 -4.74 -9.39 20.94
N TYR A 51 -5.27 -10.50 20.41
CA TYR A 51 -4.77 -11.07 19.15
C TYR A 51 -5.53 -10.48 17.96
N PRO A 52 -4.85 -9.89 16.96
CA PRO A 52 -5.51 -9.32 15.80
C PRO A 52 -6.28 -10.41 15.01
N VAL A 53 -7.45 -10.04 14.51
CA VAL A 53 -8.32 -10.87 13.70
C VAL A 53 -8.23 -10.40 12.26
N TYR A 54 -7.80 -11.29 11.36
CA TYR A 54 -7.74 -11.03 9.92
C TYR A 54 -8.90 -11.72 9.20
N SER A 55 -9.52 -11.02 8.26
CA SER A 55 -10.62 -11.51 7.42
C SER A 55 -10.38 -11.06 5.97
N SER A 56 -11.44 -10.85 5.18
CA SER A 56 -11.37 -10.33 3.82
C SER A 56 -11.24 -8.81 3.70
N GLN A 57 -11.05 -8.08 4.81
CA GLN A 57 -10.94 -6.63 4.81
C GLN A 57 -9.53 -6.18 4.37
N ILE A 58 -9.47 -5.00 3.74
CA ILE A 58 -8.21 -4.32 3.35
C ILE A 58 -7.93 -3.08 4.19
N GLU A 59 -8.97 -2.46 4.74
CA GLU A 59 -8.86 -1.33 5.65
C GLU A 59 -8.19 -1.74 6.97
N ASN A 60 -7.59 -0.78 7.68
CA ASN A 60 -6.92 -1.01 8.96
C ASN A 60 -5.86 -2.13 8.87
N HIS A 61 -5.09 -2.15 7.78
CA HIS A 61 -4.07 -3.17 7.47
C HIS A 61 -4.63 -4.61 7.47
N GLY A 62 -5.93 -4.74 7.21
CA GLY A 62 -6.70 -5.98 7.19
C GLY A 62 -7.19 -6.48 8.56
N ILE A 63 -6.94 -5.73 9.64
CA ILE A 63 -7.39 -6.07 10.99
C ILE A 63 -8.87 -5.74 11.14
N LEU A 64 -9.70 -6.77 11.33
CA LEU A 64 -11.12 -6.68 11.62
C LEU A 64 -11.41 -6.35 13.10
N GLY A 65 -10.52 -6.77 13.99
CA GLY A 65 -10.65 -6.57 15.43
C GLY A 65 -9.66 -7.43 16.21
N TYR A 66 -9.96 -7.73 17.47
CA TYR A 66 -9.10 -8.45 18.39
C TYR A 66 -9.86 -9.58 19.09
N TYR A 67 -9.26 -10.76 19.12
CA TYR A 67 -9.77 -11.97 19.74
C TYR A 67 -8.91 -12.40 20.93
N LYS A 68 -9.48 -13.28 21.76
CA LYS A 68 -8.84 -13.79 23.00
C LYS A 68 -7.86 -14.94 22.77
N GLU A 69 -7.97 -15.61 21.63
CA GLU A 69 -7.16 -16.77 21.25
C GLU A 69 -6.54 -16.52 19.88
N PHE A 70 -5.46 -17.23 19.59
CA PHE A 70 -4.76 -17.16 18.31
C PHE A 70 -4.89 -18.50 17.57
N LEU A 71 -4.90 -18.43 16.25
CA LEU A 71 -4.98 -19.59 15.36
C LEU A 71 -3.62 -19.91 14.73
N ALA A 72 -2.85 -18.86 14.41
CA ALA A 72 -1.58 -18.99 13.72
C ALA A 72 -0.59 -17.91 14.16
N GLU A 73 0.69 -18.13 13.86
CA GLU A 73 1.78 -17.23 14.23
C GLU A 73 2.85 -17.23 13.15
N ASN A 74 3.30 -16.05 12.71
CA ASN A 74 4.40 -15.88 11.74
C ASN A 74 4.18 -16.67 10.43
N VAL A 75 2.96 -16.65 9.88
CA VAL A 75 2.63 -17.33 8.61
C VAL A 75 2.08 -16.36 7.58
N ILE A 76 1.95 -16.81 6.34
CA ILE A 76 1.36 -16.03 5.25
C ILE A 76 -0.14 -16.30 5.20
N THR A 77 -0.92 -15.25 4.96
CA THR A 77 -2.37 -15.32 4.77
C THR A 77 -2.74 -14.80 3.39
N TYR A 78 -3.86 -15.26 2.85
CA TYR A 78 -4.49 -14.63 1.72
C TYR A 78 -6.00 -14.45 1.93
N THR A 79 -6.57 -13.38 1.39
CA THR A 79 -8.01 -13.19 1.35
C THR A 79 -8.60 -14.15 0.31
N ALA A 80 -9.54 -14.99 0.74
CA ALA A 80 -10.10 -16.03 -0.11
C ALA A 80 -11.47 -15.65 -0.68
N ASP A 81 -12.21 -14.73 -0.04
CA ASP A 81 -13.56 -14.33 -0.45
C ASP A 81 -13.72 -12.81 -0.36
N GLY A 82 -14.54 -12.21 -1.22
CA GLY A 82 -14.77 -10.75 -1.25
C GLY A 82 -13.60 -10.02 -1.92
N ASN A 83 -12.70 -9.42 -1.12
CA ASN A 83 -11.47 -8.80 -1.64
C ASN A 83 -10.40 -9.86 -1.95
N ALA A 84 -10.76 -10.92 -2.66
CA ALA A 84 -9.95 -12.12 -2.82
C ALA A 84 -8.61 -11.87 -3.55
N GLY A 85 -7.60 -12.64 -3.17
CA GLY A 85 -6.27 -12.66 -3.80
C GLY A 85 -5.23 -11.74 -3.17
N ILE A 86 -5.53 -11.08 -2.05
CA ILE A 86 -4.57 -10.23 -1.33
C ILE A 86 -3.77 -11.10 -0.38
N VAL A 87 -2.46 -11.08 -0.49
CA VAL A 87 -1.54 -11.94 0.26
C VAL A 87 -0.70 -11.09 1.19
N ASN A 88 -0.56 -11.49 2.45
CA ASN A 88 0.22 -10.77 3.45
C ASN A 88 0.98 -11.76 4.33
N PHE A 89 2.23 -11.44 4.66
CA PHE A 89 2.92 -12.07 5.77
C PHE A 89 2.42 -11.47 7.09
N ARG A 90 2.08 -12.31 8.07
CA ARG A 90 1.52 -11.88 9.35
C ARG A 90 2.49 -12.23 10.46
N LYS A 91 3.24 -11.23 10.92
CA LYS A 91 4.18 -11.35 12.04
C LYS A 91 3.43 -11.38 13.37
N GLY A 92 3.85 -12.28 14.26
CA GLY A 92 3.24 -12.49 15.57
C GLY A 92 1.99 -13.37 15.54
N LYS A 93 1.38 -13.55 16.72
CA LYS A 93 0.18 -14.36 16.93
C LYS A 93 -1.07 -13.64 16.47
N PHE A 94 -1.95 -14.32 15.75
CA PHE A 94 -3.19 -13.76 15.25
C PHE A 94 -4.27 -14.83 15.07
N PHE A 95 -5.51 -14.38 14.85
CA PHE A 95 -6.61 -15.21 14.43
C PHE A 95 -6.99 -14.88 12.99
N ALA A 96 -7.18 -15.89 12.14
CA ALA A 96 -7.68 -15.70 10.78
C ALA A 96 -9.08 -16.29 10.66
N THR A 97 -10.01 -15.53 10.06
CA THR A 97 -11.37 -16.01 9.86
C THR A 97 -11.45 -16.99 8.70
N GLY A 98 -12.59 -17.67 8.56
CA GLY A 98 -12.94 -18.51 7.41
C GLY A 98 -12.94 -17.79 6.05
N HIS A 99 -12.72 -16.46 6.00
CA HIS A 99 -12.51 -15.71 4.75
C HIS A 99 -11.03 -15.55 4.37
N CYS A 100 -10.12 -16.10 5.17
CA CYS A 100 -8.69 -16.19 4.87
C CYS A 100 -8.30 -17.63 4.57
N GLY A 101 -7.34 -17.80 3.66
CA GLY A 101 -6.49 -18.99 3.64
C GLY A 101 -5.17 -18.72 4.34
N ILE A 102 -4.56 -19.77 4.88
CA ILE A 102 -3.31 -19.74 5.63
C ILE A 102 -2.30 -20.61 4.88
N LEU A 103 -1.11 -20.07 4.65
CA LEU A 103 0.01 -20.74 4.00
C LEU A 103 1.12 -20.96 5.03
N THR A 104 1.32 -22.21 5.43
CA THR A 104 2.41 -22.62 6.32
C THR A 104 3.52 -23.24 5.47
N SER A 105 4.72 -22.71 5.57
CA SER A 105 5.86 -23.16 4.77
C SER A 105 6.30 -24.56 5.18
N LYS A 106 6.61 -25.38 4.19
CA LYS A 106 7.12 -26.74 4.38
C LYS A 106 8.63 -26.78 4.62
N LYS A 107 9.37 -25.71 4.28
CA LYS A 107 10.84 -25.75 4.22
C LYS A 107 11.55 -24.44 4.55
N TYR A 108 11.05 -23.31 4.06
CA TYR A 108 11.74 -22.01 4.19
C TYR A 108 11.07 -21.14 5.26
N PRO A 109 11.79 -20.24 5.93
CA PRO A 109 11.14 -19.27 6.82
C PRO A 109 10.12 -18.43 6.06
N GLU A 110 8.91 -18.31 6.59
CA GLU A 110 7.91 -17.38 6.09
C GLU A 110 8.40 -15.95 6.24
N ASN A 111 8.21 -15.16 5.20
CA ASN A 111 8.64 -13.78 5.14
C ASN A 111 7.86 -12.99 4.10
N GLU A 112 8.07 -11.68 4.11
CA GLU A 112 7.45 -10.74 3.19
C GLU A 112 7.78 -11.04 1.71
N PHE A 113 8.96 -11.61 1.45
CA PHE A 113 9.39 -11.94 0.09
C PHE A 113 8.44 -12.97 -0.55
N PHE A 114 8.08 -14.03 0.18
CA PHE A 114 7.11 -15.01 -0.28
C PHE A 114 5.71 -14.40 -0.43
N ALA A 115 5.27 -13.59 0.53
CA ALA A 115 3.94 -12.96 0.47
C ALA A 115 3.78 -12.08 -0.78
N ILE A 116 4.76 -11.21 -1.05
CA ILE A 116 4.80 -10.36 -2.24
C ILE A 116 4.85 -11.21 -3.51
N GLY A 117 5.76 -12.19 -3.57
CA GLY A 117 5.94 -13.04 -4.74
C GLY A 117 4.66 -13.78 -5.13
N ILE A 118 3.95 -14.34 -4.14
CA ILE A 118 2.67 -15.03 -4.34
C ILE A 118 1.59 -14.04 -4.73
N GLY A 119 1.46 -12.92 -4.01
CA GLY A 119 0.44 -11.88 -4.26
C GLY A 119 0.50 -11.25 -5.65
N LEU A 120 1.70 -11.17 -6.26
CA LEU A 120 1.85 -10.73 -7.64
C LEU A 120 1.21 -11.70 -8.66
N GLN A 121 1.00 -12.96 -8.28
CA GLN A 121 0.50 -14.02 -9.16
C GLN A 121 -0.97 -14.36 -8.91
N THR A 122 -1.54 -14.04 -7.75
CA THR A 122 -2.90 -14.44 -7.35
C THR A 122 -4.01 -13.83 -8.19
N LYS A 123 -3.84 -12.58 -8.69
CA LYS A 123 -4.91 -11.85 -9.38
C LYS A 123 -5.54 -12.60 -10.57
N LYS A 124 -4.76 -13.43 -11.28
CA LYS A 124 -5.26 -14.23 -12.42
C LYS A 124 -6.06 -15.47 -12.01
N TRP A 125 -5.96 -15.88 -10.75
CA TRP A 125 -6.64 -17.04 -10.16
C TRP A 125 -7.91 -16.65 -9.41
N VAL A 126 -8.16 -15.36 -9.23
CA VAL A 126 -9.40 -14.87 -8.61
C VAL A 126 -10.57 -15.09 -9.58
N SER A 127 -11.63 -15.68 -9.07
CA SER A 127 -12.86 -15.96 -9.82
C SER A 127 -13.54 -14.67 -10.30
N ARG A 128 -14.16 -14.74 -11.47
CA ARG A 128 -14.94 -13.63 -12.06
C ARG A 128 -16.42 -13.76 -11.70
N SER A 129 -16.73 -13.61 -10.42
CA SER A 129 -18.09 -13.65 -9.87
C SER A 129 -18.45 -12.36 -9.16
N ILE A 130 -19.74 -12.19 -8.83
CA ILE A 130 -20.24 -11.03 -8.06
C ILE A 130 -19.49 -10.89 -6.74
N VAL A 131 -19.23 -12.01 -6.07
CA VAL A 131 -18.31 -12.10 -4.93
C VAL A 131 -17.05 -12.81 -5.42
N PRO A 132 -15.94 -12.08 -5.65
CA PRO A 132 -14.69 -12.69 -6.06
C PRO A 132 -14.18 -13.67 -5.00
N SER A 133 -13.56 -14.76 -5.44
CA SER A 133 -12.99 -15.77 -4.56
C SER A 133 -11.72 -16.39 -5.12
N LEU A 134 -10.84 -16.84 -4.23
CA LEU A 134 -9.64 -17.61 -4.52
C LEU A 134 -9.64 -18.85 -3.64
N LYS A 135 -9.95 -20.00 -4.24
CA LYS A 135 -10.07 -21.27 -3.51
C LYS A 135 -8.70 -21.86 -3.20
N ASN A 136 -8.65 -22.76 -2.21
CA ASN A 136 -7.42 -23.44 -1.82
C ASN A 136 -6.83 -24.25 -2.98
N GLU A 137 -7.68 -24.92 -3.77
CA GLU A 137 -7.26 -25.74 -4.92
C GLU A 137 -6.71 -24.92 -6.09
N ASP A 138 -7.03 -23.64 -6.16
CA ASP A 138 -6.45 -22.72 -7.13
C ASP A 138 -5.16 -22.09 -6.59
N MET A 139 -5.12 -21.80 -5.28
CA MET A 139 -3.92 -21.33 -4.60
C MET A 139 -2.78 -22.35 -4.69
N THR A 140 -3.05 -23.66 -4.60
CA THR A 140 -2.00 -24.69 -4.75
C THR A 140 -1.26 -24.58 -6.08
N LYS A 141 -1.94 -24.21 -7.16
CA LYS A 141 -1.42 -24.19 -8.54
C LYS A 141 -0.71 -22.88 -8.91
N VAL A 142 -0.70 -21.90 -8.01
CA VAL A 142 -0.05 -20.61 -8.26
C VAL A 142 1.45 -20.84 -8.47
N GLU A 143 1.95 -20.59 -9.68
CA GLU A 143 3.38 -20.63 -9.95
C GLU A 143 4.11 -19.46 -9.27
N LEU A 144 5.15 -19.77 -8.51
CA LEU A 144 6.01 -18.84 -7.81
C LEU A 144 7.46 -18.99 -8.29
N LYS A 145 8.07 -17.85 -8.61
CA LYS A 145 9.52 -17.74 -8.76
C LYS A 145 10.14 -17.26 -7.46
N PHE A 146 11.13 -17.98 -6.94
CA PHE A 146 11.73 -17.67 -5.66
C PHE A 146 13.24 -18.00 -5.63
N THR A 147 14.00 -17.28 -4.82
CA THR A 147 15.40 -17.62 -4.52
C THR A 147 15.44 -18.57 -3.32
N PRO A 148 16.22 -19.67 -3.35
CA PRO A 148 16.41 -20.52 -2.17
C PRO A 148 17.34 -19.89 -1.12
N ASP A 149 18.00 -18.77 -1.45
CA ASP A 149 18.90 -18.04 -0.56
C ASP A 149 18.11 -17.22 0.46
N ILE A 150 18.13 -17.67 1.73
CA ILE A 150 17.40 -17.03 2.82
C ILE A 150 17.91 -15.60 3.08
N GLY A 151 19.21 -15.34 2.85
CA GLY A 151 19.79 -14.01 3.00
C GLY A 151 19.27 -13.03 1.95
N GLU A 152 19.12 -13.50 0.70
CA GLU A 152 18.51 -12.71 -0.37
C GLU A 152 17.03 -12.46 -0.11
N GLN A 153 16.27 -13.48 0.33
CA GLN A 153 14.87 -13.31 0.74
C GLN A 153 14.74 -12.24 1.82
N GLY A 154 15.54 -12.32 2.89
CA GLY A 154 15.53 -11.38 4.00
C GLY A 154 15.87 -9.95 3.58
N LYS A 155 16.84 -9.76 2.67
CA LYS A 155 17.17 -8.42 2.14
C LYS A 155 16.03 -7.80 1.34
N ILE A 156 15.32 -8.61 0.55
CA ILE A 156 14.14 -8.15 -0.18
C ILE A 156 13.01 -7.82 0.79
N SER A 157 12.73 -8.69 1.78
CA SER A 157 11.73 -8.43 2.82
C SER A 157 12.00 -7.13 3.56
N GLN A 158 13.22 -6.92 4.04
CA GLN A 158 13.62 -5.70 4.74
C GLN A 158 13.41 -4.43 3.90
N LEU A 159 13.69 -4.50 2.59
CA LEU A 159 13.44 -3.37 1.69
C LEU A 159 11.95 -3.00 1.66
N PHE A 160 11.07 -3.98 1.45
CA PHE A 160 9.63 -3.72 1.38
C PHE A 160 9.04 -3.30 2.72
N GLU A 161 9.45 -3.92 3.82
CA GLU A 161 9.07 -3.49 5.17
C GLU A 161 9.48 -2.04 5.44
N THR A 162 10.68 -1.63 4.99
CA THR A 162 11.15 -0.24 5.13
C THR A 162 10.27 0.72 4.34
N LEU A 163 9.91 0.37 3.10
CA LEU A 163 9.04 1.19 2.26
C LEU A 163 7.64 1.33 2.86
N GLU A 164 7.07 0.23 3.36
CA GLU A 164 5.75 0.22 3.99
C GLU A 164 5.74 1.06 5.28
N ASN A 165 6.77 0.93 6.12
CA ASN A 165 6.93 1.74 7.33
C ASN A 165 7.04 3.24 7.01
N LEU A 166 7.72 3.61 5.91
CA LEU A 166 7.79 5.00 5.47
C LEU A 166 6.44 5.50 4.96
N ALA A 167 5.71 4.68 4.21
CA ALA A 167 4.37 5.01 3.74
C ALA A 167 3.40 5.26 4.91
N ASN A 168 3.38 4.37 5.90
CA ASN A 168 2.56 4.50 7.10
C ASN A 168 2.86 5.80 7.87
N LYS A 169 4.14 6.11 8.10
CA LYS A 169 4.55 7.36 8.76
C LYS A 169 4.12 8.62 7.99
N LEU A 170 4.15 8.57 6.66
CA LEU A 170 3.68 9.69 5.83
C LEU A 170 2.16 9.85 5.93
N GLU A 171 1.41 8.75 5.96
CA GLU A 171 -0.05 8.78 6.16
C GLU A 171 -0.43 9.36 7.53
N GLU A 172 0.25 8.94 8.61
CA GLU A 172 0.08 9.53 9.95
C GLU A 172 0.34 11.04 9.94
N LYS A 173 1.42 11.49 9.29
CA LYS A 173 1.76 12.91 9.18
C LYS A 173 0.69 13.68 8.39
N ILE A 174 0.16 13.11 7.30
CA ILE A 174 -0.93 13.71 6.54
C ILE A 174 -2.18 13.87 7.41
N ASN A 175 -2.53 12.85 8.19
CA ASN A 175 -3.68 12.89 9.08
C ASN A 175 -3.51 13.94 10.19
N LEU A 176 -2.32 14.03 10.81
CA LEU A 176 -2.00 15.07 11.78
C LEU A 176 -2.17 16.47 11.18
N LEU A 177 -1.64 16.71 9.97
CA LEU A 177 -1.73 18.01 9.30
C LEU A 177 -3.17 18.37 8.94
N LYS A 178 -4.00 17.40 8.52
CA LYS A 178 -5.43 17.61 8.28
C LYS A 178 -6.15 18.00 9.57
N ASN A 179 -5.87 17.32 10.68
CA ASN A 179 -6.46 17.64 11.98
C ASN A 179 -6.04 19.04 12.46
N LEU A 180 -4.75 19.36 12.37
CA LEU A 180 -4.25 20.70 12.71
C LEU A 180 -4.90 21.79 11.85
N LYS A 181 -5.01 21.57 10.53
CA LYS A 181 -5.71 22.49 9.63
C LYS A 181 -7.15 22.72 10.09
N ASN A 182 -7.89 21.65 10.40
CA ASN A 182 -9.27 21.75 10.85
C ASN A 182 -9.38 22.49 12.18
N ASP A 183 -8.52 22.17 13.14
CA ASP A 183 -8.47 22.83 14.44
C ASP A 183 -8.16 24.33 14.31
N PHE A 184 -7.18 24.69 13.48
CA PHE A 184 -6.86 26.08 13.21
C PHE A 184 -8.01 26.79 12.50
N SER A 185 -8.65 26.18 11.50
CA SER A 185 -9.84 26.76 10.86
C SER A 185 -10.96 27.02 11.86
N ASN A 186 -11.15 26.16 12.85
CA ASN A 186 -12.19 26.35 13.86
C ASN A 186 -11.83 27.38 14.94
N LYS A 187 -10.53 27.60 15.20
CA LYS A 187 -10.06 28.44 16.32
C LYS A 187 -9.50 29.80 15.90
N ILE A 188 -8.95 29.93 14.68
CA ILE A 188 -8.38 31.18 14.16
C ILE A 188 -9.45 32.12 13.61
N PHE A 189 -10.60 31.60 13.20
CA PHE A 189 -11.74 32.42 12.79
C PHE A 189 -12.67 32.66 13.97
N ALA A 190 -13.18 33.89 14.08
CA ALA A 190 -14.19 34.27 15.06
C ALA A 190 -15.49 33.50 14.78
N ASN A 191 -16.14 32.95 15.81
CA ASN A 191 -17.45 32.33 15.65
C ASN A 191 -18.55 33.42 15.67
N LEU A 192 -19.75 33.13 15.16
CA LEU A 192 -20.84 34.11 15.12
C LEU A 192 -21.31 34.60 16.50
N SER A 193 -20.86 33.96 17.58
CA SER A 193 -21.17 34.33 18.96
C SER A 193 -20.05 35.11 19.68
N SER A 194 -18.93 35.41 19.00
CA SER A 194 -17.81 36.19 19.54
C SER A 194 -17.08 36.93 18.42
N ASP A 195 -16.84 38.22 18.60
CA ASP A 195 -16.01 39.02 17.68
C ASP A 195 -14.50 38.73 17.82
N PHE A 196 -14.14 37.78 18.69
CA PHE A 196 -12.77 37.31 18.93
C PHE A 196 -12.64 35.81 18.60
N PRO A 197 -11.73 35.44 17.67
CA PRO A 197 -11.19 34.10 17.54
C PRO A 197 -10.58 33.57 18.83
N SER A 198 -10.71 32.26 19.04
CA SER A 198 -10.14 31.54 20.18
C SER A 198 -8.61 31.48 20.17
N ILE A 199 -7.98 31.53 18.99
CA ILE A 199 -6.52 31.58 18.82
C ILE A 199 -6.18 32.73 17.86
N ARG A 200 -5.15 33.51 18.20
CA ARG A 200 -4.61 34.57 17.33
C ARG A 200 -3.09 34.59 17.33
N PHE A 201 -2.55 35.13 16.24
CA PHE A 201 -1.15 35.53 16.19
C PHE A 201 -0.88 36.67 17.17
N LYS A 202 0.30 36.64 17.79
CA LYS A 202 0.75 37.69 18.71
C LYS A 202 0.74 39.04 18.01
N GLY A 203 0.13 40.05 18.64
CA GLY A 203 0.04 41.42 18.12
C GLY A 203 -1.34 41.79 17.54
N PHE A 204 -2.21 40.84 17.23
CA PHE A 204 -3.54 41.10 16.65
C PHE A 204 -4.64 41.11 17.71
N LYS A 205 -4.91 42.27 18.33
CA LYS A 205 -5.83 42.39 19.48
C LYS A 205 -7.21 43.00 19.17
N SER A 206 -7.41 43.56 17.98
CA SER A 206 -8.67 44.22 17.61
C SER A 206 -9.82 43.21 17.47
N ALA A 207 -11.03 43.62 17.90
CA ALA A 207 -12.26 42.88 17.59
C ALA A 207 -12.45 42.79 16.07
N TRP A 208 -13.01 41.68 15.59
CA TRP A 208 -13.43 41.58 14.19
C TRP A 208 -14.78 42.27 13.99
N ILE A 209 -15.04 42.66 12.74
CA ILE A 209 -16.28 43.30 12.34
C ILE A 209 -17.06 42.28 11.53
N THR A 210 -18.37 42.22 11.76
CA THR A 210 -19.29 41.37 10.99
C THR A 210 -19.99 42.19 9.93
N ASP A 211 -19.99 41.72 8.68
CA ASP A 211 -20.70 42.36 7.57
C ASP A 211 -21.24 41.32 6.57
N GLN A 212 -22.21 41.71 5.74
CA GLN A 212 -22.75 40.87 4.69
C GLN A 212 -21.76 40.76 3.52
N VAL A 213 -21.61 39.56 2.95
CA VAL A 213 -20.69 39.31 1.82
C VAL A 213 -20.90 40.29 0.67
N LYS A 214 -22.14 40.68 0.37
CA LYS A 214 -22.49 41.64 -0.69
C LYS A 214 -21.96 43.06 -0.46
N ASN A 215 -21.68 43.43 0.79
CA ASN A 215 -21.11 44.73 1.17
C ASN A 215 -19.57 44.70 1.03
N LEU A 216 -18.97 43.51 1.09
CA LEU A 216 -17.52 43.30 1.00
C LEU A 216 -17.04 42.96 -0.41
N PHE A 217 -17.89 42.31 -1.20
CA PHE A 217 -17.54 41.77 -2.52
C PHE A 217 -18.64 41.98 -3.54
N GLU A 218 -18.25 42.25 -4.78
CA GLU A 218 -19.15 42.17 -5.92
C GLU A 218 -19.42 40.70 -6.26
N ILE A 219 -20.70 40.30 -6.20
CA ILE A 219 -21.12 38.92 -6.45
C ILE A 219 -21.55 38.81 -7.91
N SER A 220 -20.75 38.11 -8.71
CA SER A 220 -21.06 37.82 -10.11
C SER A 220 -21.25 36.31 -10.35
N ARG A 221 -21.98 35.97 -11.41
CA ARG A 221 -22.13 34.58 -11.85
C ARG A 221 -21.05 34.24 -12.88
N GLY A 222 -20.57 33.00 -12.86
CA GLY A 222 -19.71 32.49 -13.92
C GLY A 222 -20.39 32.57 -15.28
N GLN A 223 -19.62 32.88 -16.33
CA GLN A 223 -20.11 32.92 -17.70
C GLN A 223 -19.99 31.54 -18.34
N THR A 224 -21.04 31.13 -19.08
CA THR A 224 -20.98 29.94 -19.92
C THR A 224 -20.26 30.28 -21.22
N LEU A 225 -19.08 29.69 -21.43
CA LEU A 225 -18.34 29.80 -22.68
C LEU A 225 -18.79 28.70 -23.64
N THR A 226 -19.05 29.06 -24.90
CA THR A 226 -19.27 28.07 -25.96
C THR A 226 -17.95 27.38 -26.33
N LYS A 227 -18.00 26.16 -26.88
CA LYS A 227 -16.81 25.40 -27.29
C LYS A 227 -15.86 26.19 -28.19
N ASN A 228 -16.41 27.07 -29.04
CA ASN A 228 -15.65 27.89 -29.98
C ASN A 228 -14.88 29.05 -29.29
N GLN A 229 -15.27 29.43 -28.08
CA GLN A 229 -14.60 30.44 -27.26
C GLN A 229 -13.52 29.84 -26.36
N ILE A 230 -13.48 28.51 -26.22
CA ILE A 230 -12.51 27.80 -25.41
C ILE A 230 -11.29 27.48 -26.28
N LYS A 231 -10.24 28.31 -26.21
CA LYS A 231 -8.91 27.92 -26.72
C LYS A 231 -8.32 26.88 -25.78
N THR A 232 -8.38 25.60 -26.15
CA THR A 232 -7.72 24.55 -25.38
C THR A 232 -6.21 24.77 -25.42
N ARG A 233 -5.61 25.12 -24.28
CA ARG A 233 -4.17 24.98 -24.12
C ARG A 233 -3.85 23.49 -23.99
N PRO A 234 -2.80 22.98 -24.63
CA PRO A 234 -2.39 21.59 -24.41
C PRO A 234 -2.08 21.40 -22.92
N VAL A 235 -2.72 20.39 -22.32
CA VAL A 235 -2.65 19.96 -20.90
C VAL A 235 -1.22 19.78 -20.36
N GLN A 236 -0.22 19.76 -21.24
CA GLN A 236 1.18 19.59 -20.89
C GLN A 236 1.74 20.75 -20.03
N ARG A 237 1.29 22.01 -20.20
CA ARG A 237 1.83 23.16 -19.45
C ARG A 237 1.31 23.27 -18.00
N GLU A 238 0.09 22.81 -17.70
CA GLU A 238 -0.41 22.82 -16.32
C GLU A 238 0.34 21.80 -15.44
N ARG A 239 0.69 20.64 -16.01
CA ARG A 239 1.55 19.64 -15.35
C ARG A 239 2.97 20.13 -15.09
N GLU A 240 3.41 21.24 -15.68
CA GLU A 240 4.72 21.85 -15.39
C GLU A 240 4.62 22.86 -14.25
N ARG A 241 3.53 23.62 -14.13
CA ARG A 241 3.32 24.54 -13.00
C ARG A 241 3.14 23.80 -11.67
N GLU A 242 2.40 22.70 -11.65
CA GLU A 242 2.28 21.85 -10.46
C GLU A 242 3.61 21.20 -10.07
N ARG A 243 4.50 20.92 -11.04
CA ARG A 243 5.86 20.41 -10.76
C ARG A 243 6.76 21.45 -10.13
N ILE A 244 6.61 22.73 -10.45
CA ILE A 244 7.52 23.79 -9.96
C ILE A 244 7.24 24.16 -8.48
N HIS A 245 6.09 23.79 -7.91
CA HIS A 245 5.69 24.17 -6.54
C HIS A 245 5.76 23.06 -5.48
N LEU A 246 6.26 21.86 -5.82
CA LEU A 246 6.54 20.79 -4.85
C LEU A 246 8.05 20.55 -4.75
N PRO A 247 8.82 21.38 -4.01
CA PRO A 247 10.19 21.03 -3.65
C PRO A 247 10.12 19.89 -2.61
N GLY A 248 10.13 18.63 -3.08
CA GLY A 248 10.39 17.51 -2.18
C GLY A 248 9.83 16.13 -2.53
N LEU A 249 8.94 15.97 -3.51
CA LEU A 249 8.39 14.63 -3.80
C LEU A 249 8.13 14.42 -5.30
N PHE A 250 9.14 13.96 -6.02
CA PHE A 250 8.97 13.48 -7.40
C PHE A 250 9.03 11.95 -7.43
N LEU A 251 7.86 11.31 -7.52
CA LEU A 251 7.68 10.02 -8.17
C LEU A 251 6.91 10.25 -9.47
N THR A 252 7.60 10.70 -10.53
CA THR A 252 6.96 10.84 -11.85
C THR A 252 7.20 9.58 -12.69
N ASN A 253 6.16 8.79 -12.88
CA ASN A 253 6.14 7.72 -13.88
C ASN A 253 5.70 8.26 -15.25
N LYS A 254 6.66 8.39 -16.16
CA LYS A 254 6.57 7.90 -17.54
C LYS A 254 7.98 7.95 -18.13
N LYS A 255 8.58 6.78 -18.35
CA LYS A 255 9.93 6.55 -18.90
C LYS A 255 11.14 7.04 -18.09
N SER A 256 10.97 7.61 -16.89
CA SER A 256 12.11 7.84 -16.01
C SER A 256 12.45 6.52 -15.30
N ARG A 257 13.52 5.88 -15.75
CA ARG A 257 14.21 4.91 -14.92
C ARG A 257 14.70 5.69 -13.71
N ASN A 258 14.16 5.41 -12.52
CA ASN A 258 14.66 5.91 -11.25
C ASN A 258 16.03 5.27 -10.94
N ILE A 259 17.00 5.51 -11.83
CA ILE A 259 18.35 4.96 -11.76
C ILE A 259 19.00 5.42 -10.46
N TRP A 260 18.78 6.66 -10.03
CA TRP A 260 19.40 7.20 -8.82
C TRP A 260 18.96 6.49 -7.53
N LEU A 261 17.65 6.27 -7.34
CA LEU A 261 17.14 5.56 -6.16
C LEU A 261 17.56 4.07 -6.18
N LEU A 262 17.52 3.44 -7.36
CA LEU A 262 17.99 2.07 -7.56
C LEU A 262 19.51 1.95 -7.34
N GLN A 263 20.29 2.98 -7.65
CA GLN A 263 21.74 3.02 -7.41
C GLN A 263 22.07 3.12 -5.92
N GLN A 264 21.29 3.87 -5.15
CA GLN A 264 21.46 3.93 -3.69
C GLN A 264 21.06 2.63 -3.01
N ILE A 265 19.96 1.99 -3.46
CA ILE A 265 19.45 0.74 -2.86
C ILE A 265 20.26 -0.48 -3.27
N PHE A 266 20.70 -0.56 -4.54
CA PHE A 266 21.36 -1.75 -5.12
C PHE A 266 22.85 -1.52 -5.49
N GLY A 267 23.40 -0.32 -5.24
CA GLY A 267 24.82 0.00 -5.40
C GLY A 267 25.34 0.17 -6.84
N ALA A 268 24.51 0.43 -7.85
CA ALA A 268 24.92 0.34 -9.26
C ALA A 268 25.81 1.51 -9.80
N LYS A 269 26.90 1.22 -10.55
CA LYS A 269 27.62 2.20 -11.39
C LYS A 269 26.86 2.45 -12.71
N LYS A 270 26.95 3.68 -13.25
CA LYS A 270 26.11 4.30 -14.32
C LYS A 270 25.86 3.51 -15.63
N ASN A 271 26.58 2.42 -15.96
CA ASN A 271 26.71 2.00 -17.37
C ASN A 271 26.02 0.71 -17.85
N ASN A 272 25.24 -0.03 -17.05
CA ASN A 272 24.70 -1.34 -17.50
C ASN A 272 23.19 -1.41 -17.81
N PHE A 273 22.46 -0.30 -17.91
CA PHE A 273 21.00 -0.34 -18.12
C PHE A 273 20.54 -0.37 -19.59
N PHE A 274 21.44 -0.26 -20.57
CA PHE A 274 21.12 -0.32 -21.99
C PHE A 274 22.12 -1.22 -22.73
N ASN A 275 21.93 -2.53 -22.66
CA ASN A 275 22.40 -3.45 -23.72
C ASN A 275 21.75 -4.83 -23.57
N SER A 276 20.50 -4.94 -24.03
CA SER A 276 19.91 -6.23 -24.41
C SER A 276 18.72 -6.00 -25.37
N ARG A 277 19.02 -5.44 -26.55
CA ARG A 277 18.13 -5.50 -27.73
C ARG A 277 18.95 -5.56 -29.02
N LYS A 278 19.58 -6.71 -29.24
CA LYS A 278 19.94 -7.34 -30.53
C LYS A 278 20.03 -8.83 -30.15
N SER A 279 19.31 -9.79 -30.72
CA SER A 279 19.13 -10.11 -32.14
C SER A 279 18.04 -11.18 -32.25
N TRP A 280 16.97 -10.94 -33.01
CA TRP A 280 16.15 -11.98 -33.66
C TRP A 280 15.35 -11.29 -34.77
N VAL A 281 16.04 -10.96 -35.86
CA VAL A 281 15.50 -10.89 -37.23
C VAL A 281 16.67 -11.27 -38.13
N GLY A 282 16.51 -12.36 -38.88
CA GLY A 282 17.52 -13.03 -39.68
C GLY A 282 17.07 -14.47 -39.86
#